data_AF-A0A7S0LL22-F1
#
_entry.id   AF-A0A7S0LL22-F1
#
_cell.length_a   1.000
_cell.length_b   1.000
_cell.length_c   1.000
_cell.angle_alpha   90.00
_cell.angle_beta   90.00
_cell.angle_gamma   90.00
#
_symmetry.space_group_name_H-M   'P 1'
#
loop_
_entity.id
_entity.type
_entity.pdbx_description
1 polymer ?
#
loop_
_entity_poly.entity_id
_entity_poly.type
_entity_poly.pdbx_seq_one_letter_code
_entity_poly.pdbx_strand_id
1 'polypeptide(L)'
;MLLATLHFTHTADASRAQQASVLQALSGVSASNRKLETSRLELELLLQQMAKLSAEVDALKHAEARQYPEEEGTLQPVTPKSAALTRAGAGDEPMTLSEVGEAETSAVSEAETSKFGVDKPEAACPSSRSLFHGLLTSQASVYQQWQSRIMYFHWQKQKAIAGPCGEMGGFTRLCATEGAKPDGLEGEIPTVFTSSLPQDVIASHFNFNVLNRPESVRQLLASPGLLKAITSQYVLILETDHVLMRPIPNLATPTTPAAFVFGYMHANSRQEYIIKRYWPDGSSAGLDPVGPSPLLIHLDQ
;
A
#
# COMPACT_ATOMS: atom_id res chain seq x y z
N MET A 1 -46.61 40.49 -80.76
CA MET A 1 -47.25 40.00 -79.52
C MET A 1 -46.76 38.57 -79.31
N LEU A 2 -46.01 38.36 -78.23
CA LEU A 2 -45.32 37.12 -77.85
C LEU A 2 -46.29 35.96 -77.65
N LEU A 3 -45.98 34.80 -78.24
CA LEU A 3 -46.57 33.50 -77.84
C LEU A 3 -45.68 32.84 -76.79
N ALA A 4 -46.31 32.44 -75.69
CA ALA A 4 -45.72 31.89 -74.49
C ALA A 4 -45.01 30.56 -74.74
N THR A 5 -43.70 30.54 -74.52
CA THR A 5 -42.92 29.32 -74.30
C THR A 5 -42.49 29.35 -72.84
N LEU A 6 -43.17 28.61 -71.98
CA LEU A 6 -42.76 28.30 -70.61
C LEU A 6 -43.88 27.45 -70.02
N HIS A 7 -43.75 26.13 -70.07
CA HIS A 7 -44.36 25.18 -69.12
C HIS A 7 -43.77 23.79 -69.40
N PHE A 8 -43.57 23.00 -68.32
CA PHE A 8 -43.05 21.63 -68.28
C PHE A 8 -41.53 21.39 -68.29
N THR A 9 -40.82 21.90 -67.27
CA THR A 9 -39.57 21.25 -66.81
C THR A 9 -39.45 21.09 -65.30
N HIS A 10 -40.31 21.74 -64.48
CA HIS A 10 -40.06 21.85 -63.05
C HIS A 10 -40.61 20.71 -62.16
N THR A 11 -41.46 19.81 -62.68
CA THR A 11 -42.11 18.74 -61.90
C THR A 11 -41.43 17.37 -61.97
N ALA A 12 -40.68 17.09 -63.06
CA ALA A 12 -40.01 15.80 -63.24
C ALA A 12 -38.74 15.67 -62.38
N ASP A 13 -37.98 16.74 -62.20
CA ASP A 13 -36.74 16.74 -61.41
C ASP A 13 -37.01 16.65 -59.90
N ALA A 14 -38.08 17.28 -59.42
CA ALA A 14 -38.51 17.16 -58.02
C ALA A 14 -38.89 15.70 -57.67
N SER A 15 -39.57 15.00 -58.57
CA SER A 15 -39.95 13.59 -58.39
C SER A 15 -38.73 12.65 -58.36
N ARG A 16 -37.74 12.88 -59.23
CA ARG A 16 -36.49 12.10 -59.26
C ARG A 16 -35.63 12.32 -58.01
N ALA A 17 -35.53 13.56 -57.53
CA ALA A 17 -34.80 13.87 -56.30
C ALA A 17 -35.44 13.20 -55.07
N GLN A 18 -36.78 13.17 -55.00
CA GLN A 18 -37.51 12.50 -53.92
C GLN A 18 -37.32 10.97 -53.96
N GLN A 19 -37.37 10.36 -55.15
CA GLN A 19 -37.13 8.92 -55.33
C GLN A 19 -35.68 8.53 -54.97
N ALA A 20 -34.70 9.34 -55.34
CA ALA A 20 -33.29 9.10 -54.98
C ALA A 20 -33.06 9.16 -53.46
N SER A 21 -33.70 10.11 -52.76
CA SER A 21 -33.62 10.25 -51.30
C SER A 21 -34.20 9.03 -50.57
N VAL A 22 -35.34 8.51 -51.04
CA VAL A 22 -35.96 7.30 -50.46
C VAL A 22 -35.09 6.06 -50.67
N LEU A 23 -34.49 5.88 -51.85
CA LEU A 23 -33.58 4.76 -52.12
C LEU A 23 -32.32 4.82 -51.26
N GLN A 24 -31.77 6.03 -51.05
CA GLN A 24 -30.61 6.22 -50.18
C GLN A 24 -30.95 5.88 -48.72
N ALA A 25 -32.12 6.31 -48.22
CA ALA A 25 -32.60 5.95 -46.88
C ALA A 25 -32.80 4.44 -46.71
N LEU A 26 -33.42 3.75 -47.69
CA LEU A 26 -33.62 2.30 -47.67
C LEU A 26 -32.29 1.53 -47.69
N SER A 27 -31.30 2.02 -48.44
CA SER A 27 -29.95 1.44 -48.45
C SER A 27 -29.25 1.58 -47.09
N GLY A 28 -29.46 2.71 -46.40
CA GLY A 28 -28.96 2.95 -45.04
C GLY A 28 -29.58 2.02 -44.01
N VAL A 29 -30.90 1.81 -44.07
CA VAL A 29 -31.61 0.85 -43.20
C VAL A 29 -31.11 -0.58 -43.44
N SER A 30 -30.90 -0.98 -44.70
CA SER A 30 -30.36 -2.30 -45.03
C SER A 30 -28.93 -2.50 -44.50
N ALA A 31 -28.08 -1.46 -44.54
CA ALA A 31 -26.73 -1.50 -43.97
C ALA A 31 -26.76 -1.59 -42.43
N SER A 32 -27.65 -0.84 -41.77
CA SER A 32 -27.82 -0.91 -40.31
C SER A 32 -28.34 -2.26 -39.84
N ASN A 33 -29.31 -2.86 -40.54
CA ASN A 33 -29.82 -4.19 -40.20
C ASN A 33 -28.74 -5.27 -40.33
N ARG A 34 -27.87 -5.18 -41.34
CA ARG A 34 -26.72 -6.10 -41.47
C ARG A 34 -25.75 -5.98 -40.31
N LYS A 35 -25.41 -4.76 -39.88
CA LYS A 35 -24.55 -4.54 -38.70
C LYS A 35 -25.16 -5.10 -37.42
N LEU A 36 -26.47 -4.93 -37.23
CA LEU A 36 -27.21 -5.47 -36.09
C LEU A 36 -27.17 -7.00 -36.05
N GLU A 37 -27.34 -7.67 -37.18
CA GLU A 37 -27.20 -9.13 -37.26
C GLU A 37 -25.76 -9.59 -36.98
N THR A 38 -24.75 -8.88 -37.49
CA THR A 38 -23.34 -9.20 -37.17
C THR A 38 -23.07 -9.09 -35.67
N SER A 39 -23.50 -7.99 -35.04
CA SER A 39 -23.33 -7.80 -33.59
C SER A 39 -24.11 -8.82 -32.76
N ARG A 40 -25.28 -9.27 -33.23
CA ARG A 40 -26.04 -10.33 -32.57
C ARG A 40 -25.29 -11.66 -32.61
N LEU A 41 -24.72 -12.03 -33.75
CA LEU A 41 -23.92 -13.25 -33.89
C LEU A 41 -22.64 -13.20 -33.04
N GLU A 42 -21.98 -12.05 -32.95
CA GLU A 42 -20.83 -11.85 -32.05
C GLU A 42 -21.23 -12.01 -30.57
N LEU A 43 -22.39 -11.50 -30.18
CA LEU A 43 -22.93 -11.66 -28.82
C LEU A 43 -23.26 -13.13 -28.50
N GLU A 44 -23.89 -13.84 -29.44
CA GLU A 44 -24.19 -15.28 -29.31
C GLU A 44 -22.90 -16.10 -29.15
N LEU A 45 -21.84 -15.76 -29.91
CA LEU A 45 -20.53 -16.40 -29.78
C LEU A 45 -19.88 -16.15 -28.42
N LEU A 46 -19.94 -14.91 -27.92
CA LEU A 46 -19.42 -14.57 -26.59
C LEU A 46 -20.16 -15.31 -25.48
N LEU A 47 -21.49 -15.42 -25.57
CA LEU A 47 -22.29 -16.19 -24.61
C LEU A 47 -21.92 -17.67 -24.61
N GLN A 48 -21.67 -18.27 -25.78
CA GLN A 48 -21.19 -19.65 -25.87
C GLN A 48 -19.80 -19.82 -25.24
N GLN A 49 -18.88 -18.87 -25.45
CA GLN A 49 -17.56 -18.90 -24.83
C GLN A 49 -17.63 -18.78 -23.30
N MET A 50 -18.49 -17.89 -22.78
CA MET A 50 -18.71 -17.74 -21.34
C MET A 50 -19.29 -19.01 -20.71
N ALA A 51 -20.25 -19.66 -21.37
CA ALA A 51 -20.81 -20.91 -20.89
C ALA A 51 -19.76 -22.03 -20.80
N LYS A 52 -18.87 -22.12 -21.80
CA LYS A 52 -17.76 -23.09 -21.80
C LYS A 52 -16.78 -22.81 -20.66
N LEU A 53 -16.37 -21.57 -20.47
CA LEU A 53 -15.48 -21.17 -19.37
C LEU A 53 -16.09 -21.46 -18.00
N SER A 54 -17.39 -21.20 -17.82
CA SER A 54 -18.08 -21.54 -16.56
C SER A 54 -18.01 -23.04 -16.26
N ALA A 55 -18.27 -23.88 -17.25
CA ALA A 55 -18.20 -25.33 -17.08
C ALA A 55 -16.77 -25.83 -16.74
N GLU A 56 -15.74 -25.22 -17.34
CA GLU A 56 -14.34 -25.53 -17.02
C GLU A 56 -13.98 -25.13 -15.58
N VAL A 57 -14.45 -23.96 -15.12
CA VAL A 57 -14.26 -23.51 -13.73
C VAL A 57 -14.93 -24.46 -12.74
N ASP A 58 -16.16 -24.90 -13.02
CA ASP A 58 -16.87 -25.83 -12.14
C ASP A 58 -16.21 -27.21 -12.12
N ALA A 59 -15.69 -27.68 -13.26
CA ALA A 59 -14.91 -28.91 -13.32
C ALA A 59 -13.61 -28.83 -12.48
N LEU A 60 -12.93 -27.68 -12.49
CA LEU A 60 -11.73 -27.44 -11.67
C LEU A 60 -12.06 -27.41 -10.18
N LYS A 61 -13.13 -26.73 -9.76
CA LYS A 61 -13.60 -26.74 -8.36
C LYS A 61 -13.91 -28.16 -7.88
N HIS A 62 -14.56 -28.98 -8.72
CA HIS A 62 -14.84 -30.37 -8.38
C HIS A 62 -13.60 -31.27 -8.38
N ALA A 63 -12.56 -30.92 -9.14
CA ALA A 63 -11.27 -31.62 -9.07
C ALA A 63 -10.50 -31.24 -7.79
N GLU A 64 -10.51 -29.96 -7.43
CA GLU A 64 -9.89 -29.43 -6.21
C GLU A 64 -10.52 -30.03 -4.95
N ALA A 65 -11.86 -30.07 -4.86
CA ALA A 65 -12.59 -30.68 -3.75
C ALA A 65 -12.34 -32.19 -3.61
N ARG A 66 -11.95 -32.89 -4.69
CA ARG A 66 -11.55 -34.30 -4.65
C ARG A 66 -10.11 -34.50 -4.20
N GLN A 67 -9.26 -33.51 -4.42
CA GLN A 67 -7.85 -33.53 -4.00
C GLN A 67 -7.67 -33.07 -2.55
N TYR A 68 -8.59 -32.25 -2.03
CA TYR A 68 -8.60 -31.77 -0.65
C TYR A 68 -10.03 -31.86 -0.07
N PRO A 69 -10.44 -33.02 0.46
CA PRO A 69 -11.69 -33.09 1.21
C PRO A 69 -11.57 -32.17 2.44
N GLU A 70 -12.52 -31.26 2.64
CA GLU A 70 -12.60 -30.46 3.86
C GLU A 70 -12.78 -31.42 5.05
N GLU A 71 -11.76 -31.54 5.90
CA GLU A 71 -11.95 -32.13 7.21
C GLU A 71 -12.82 -31.17 8.03
N GLU A 72 -14.06 -31.55 8.35
CA GLU A 72 -14.86 -30.94 9.41
C GLU A 72 -14.17 -31.17 10.76
N GLY A 73 -13.10 -30.41 11.01
CA GLY A 73 -12.43 -30.34 12.29
C GLY A 73 -13.28 -29.50 13.24
N THR A 74 -14.03 -30.17 14.10
CA THR A 74 -14.71 -29.55 15.24
C THR A 74 -13.64 -28.93 16.16
N LEU A 75 -13.41 -27.63 16.05
CA LEU A 75 -12.51 -26.87 16.93
C LEU A 75 -13.06 -26.94 18.35
N GLN A 76 -12.43 -27.74 19.21
CA GLN A 76 -12.66 -27.63 20.65
C GLN A 76 -11.95 -26.37 21.19
N PRO A 77 -12.63 -25.56 22.02
CA PRO A 77 -12.03 -24.36 22.57
C PRO A 77 -10.91 -24.73 23.55
N VAL A 78 -9.68 -24.33 23.20
CA VAL A 78 -8.53 -24.45 24.08
C VAL A 78 -8.58 -23.28 25.08
N THR A 79 -8.83 -23.57 26.35
CA THR A 79 -8.72 -22.58 27.42
C THR A 79 -7.26 -22.17 27.60
N PRO A 80 -6.90 -20.87 27.53
CA PRO A 80 -5.54 -20.43 27.75
C PRO A 80 -5.16 -20.61 29.23
N LYS A 81 -4.05 -21.31 29.50
CA LYS A 81 -3.39 -21.31 30.80
C LYS A 81 -2.86 -19.91 31.07
N SER A 82 -3.40 -19.28 32.12
CA SER A 82 -2.94 -18.00 32.65
C SER A 82 -1.44 -18.07 33.01
N ALA A 83 -0.62 -17.30 32.32
CA ALA A 83 0.68 -16.89 32.82
C ALA A 83 0.48 -15.63 33.68
N ALA A 84 0.81 -15.74 34.96
CA ALA A 84 0.62 -14.69 35.94
C ALA A 84 1.48 -13.45 35.61
N LEU A 85 0.83 -12.30 35.40
CA LEU A 85 1.47 -10.99 35.54
C LEU A 85 1.52 -10.65 37.04
N THR A 86 2.71 -10.66 37.62
CA THR A 86 2.97 -10.07 38.93
C THR A 86 2.86 -8.55 38.84
N ARG A 87 1.96 -7.98 39.65
CA ARG A 87 1.71 -6.54 39.81
C ARG A 87 2.37 -6.07 41.11
N ALA A 88 3.34 -5.16 41.03
CA ALA A 88 3.70 -4.20 42.09
C ALA A 88 3.13 -2.85 41.61
N GLY A 89 2.30 -2.06 42.31
CA GLY A 89 2.36 -1.60 43.70
C GLY A 89 3.47 -0.55 43.81
N ALA A 90 3.31 0.76 44.07
CA ALA A 90 2.22 1.69 44.41
C ALA A 90 2.72 3.10 43.95
N GLY A 91 1.90 4.11 43.66
CA GLY A 91 1.26 4.98 44.65
C GLY A 91 0.89 6.33 44.00
N ASP A 92 -0.28 6.86 44.39
CA ASP A 92 -0.81 8.19 44.07
C ASP A 92 -0.17 9.26 44.96
N GLU A 93 0.22 10.40 44.40
CA GLU A 93 -0.11 11.77 44.90
C GLU A 93 0.26 12.84 43.84
N PRO A 94 -0.50 13.94 43.72
CA PRO A 94 -0.30 14.98 42.72
C PRO A 94 0.57 16.13 43.24
N MET A 95 1.43 16.71 42.39
CA MET A 95 2.14 17.95 42.73
C MET A 95 2.16 18.98 41.59
N THR A 96 2.05 20.22 42.03
CA THR A 96 1.69 21.49 41.40
C THR A 96 2.69 22.10 40.41
N LEU A 97 2.17 22.91 39.48
CA LEU A 97 2.91 23.79 38.56
C LEU A 97 3.28 25.12 39.21
N SER A 98 4.51 25.59 39.03
CA SER A 98 4.90 27.00 39.17
C SER A 98 5.97 27.42 38.15
N GLU A 99 5.83 28.68 37.75
CA GLU A 99 6.41 29.48 36.64
C GLU A 99 7.93 29.79 36.71
N VAL A 100 8.64 29.82 35.56
CA VAL A 100 9.17 30.97 34.75
C VAL A 100 10.53 31.53 35.20
N GLY A 101 11.47 31.67 34.24
CA GLY A 101 12.71 32.44 34.37
C GLY A 101 13.49 32.57 33.04
N GLU A 102 13.60 33.81 32.55
CA GLU A 102 14.29 34.28 31.34
C GLU A 102 15.84 34.19 31.42
N ALA A 103 16.49 33.76 30.33
CA ALA A 103 17.40 34.53 29.44
C ALA A 103 18.84 34.79 29.93
N GLU A 104 19.85 34.35 29.15
CA GLU A 104 20.78 35.22 28.43
C GLU A 104 21.91 34.45 27.70
N THR A 105 22.49 35.16 26.73
CA THR A 105 23.36 34.80 25.61
C THR A 105 24.85 34.62 25.94
N SER A 106 25.60 33.78 25.19
CA SER A 106 26.87 34.22 24.55
C SER A 106 27.54 33.16 23.62
N ALA A 107 27.97 33.67 22.46
CA ALA A 107 29.05 33.37 21.51
C ALA A 107 29.76 31.98 21.35
N VAL A 108 29.64 31.51 20.10
CA VAL A 108 30.49 30.77 19.14
C VAL A 108 31.95 30.41 19.49
N SER A 109 32.34 29.14 19.23
CA SER A 109 33.62 28.78 18.59
C SER A 109 33.49 27.50 17.75
N GLU A 110 34.15 27.48 16.59
CA GLU A 110 34.09 26.45 15.54
C GLU A 110 35.01 25.25 15.82
N ALA A 111 34.51 24.03 15.58
CA ALA A 111 35.28 22.88 15.12
C ALA A 111 34.36 21.84 14.47
N GLU A 112 34.55 21.60 13.17
CA GLU A 112 33.82 20.63 12.35
C GLU A 112 34.21 19.18 12.69
N THR A 113 33.23 18.32 12.97
CA THR A 113 32.94 17.04 12.27
C THR A 113 31.87 16.22 13.01
N SER A 114 30.60 16.38 12.63
CA SER A 114 29.53 15.39 12.89
C SER A 114 28.38 15.66 11.91
N LYS A 115 28.17 14.76 10.95
CA LYS A 115 27.08 14.84 9.97
C LYS A 115 25.82 14.14 10.49
N PHE A 116 25.31 14.59 11.63
CA PHE A 116 23.91 14.41 12.02
C PHE A 116 23.52 15.69 12.76
N GLY A 117 22.57 16.44 12.21
CA GLY A 117 22.22 17.79 12.67
C GLY A 117 21.87 17.81 14.15
N VAL A 118 22.50 18.71 14.89
CA VAL A 118 22.22 18.98 16.30
C VAL A 118 21.21 20.11 16.37
N ASP A 119 19.97 19.79 16.73
CA ASP A 119 18.98 20.78 17.15
C ASP A 119 19.25 21.25 18.60
N LYS A 120 18.77 22.47 18.92
CA LYS A 120 18.84 23.24 20.18
C LYS A 120 18.77 22.42 21.49
N PRO A 121 19.26 22.95 22.65
CA PRO A 121 19.55 22.16 23.83
C PRO A 121 18.27 21.53 24.40
N GLU A 122 18.11 20.24 24.13
CA GLU A 122 17.15 19.37 24.79
C GLU A 122 17.34 19.48 26.31
N ALA A 123 16.23 19.46 27.06
CA ALA A 123 16.27 18.98 28.43
C ALA A 123 17.09 17.67 28.43
N ALA A 124 18.10 17.55 29.32
CA ALA A 124 19.10 16.48 29.24
C ALA A 124 18.46 15.08 29.24
N CYS A 125 18.16 14.57 28.05
CA CYS A 125 17.54 13.26 27.89
C CYS A 125 18.58 12.17 28.20
N PRO A 126 18.15 10.97 28.62
CA PRO A 126 19.07 9.88 28.92
C PRO A 126 19.98 9.57 27.71
N SER A 127 21.28 9.45 27.95
CA SER A 127 22.28 9.12 26.90
C SER A 127 22.09 7.73 26.30
N SER A 128 21.36 6.84 26.98
CA SER A 128 21.01 5.51 26.49
C SER A 128 19.86 5.50 25.48
N ARG A 129 19.20 6.65 25.24
CA ARG A 129 18.08 6.77 24.31
C ARG A 129 18.53 6.47 22.88
N SER A 130 17.77 5.63 22.18
CA SER A 130 18.00 5.37 20.75
C SER A 130 16.77 5.75 19.94
N LEU A 131 16.85 6.87 19.21
CA LEU A 131 15.77 7.30 18.33
C LEU A 131 15.52 6.26 17.23
N PHE A 132 14.29 6.16 16.74
CA PHE A 132 13.97 5.41 15.51
C PHE A 132 13.14 6.25 14.53
N HIS A 133 13.29 5.96 13.25
CA HIS A 133 12.57 6.60 12.16
C HIS A 133 11.36 5.75 11.76
N GLY A 134 10.17 6.33 11.65
CA GLY A 134 8.99 5.63 11.14
C GLY A 134 9.02 5.55 9.61
N LEU A 135 8.97 4.34 9.05
CA LEU A 135 8.92 4.10 7.61
C LEU A 135 7.58 3.47 7.24
N LEU A 136 6.63 4.27 6.79
CA LEU A 136 5.31 3.80 6.36
C LEU A 136 5.37 3.31 4.91
N THR A 137 5.20 2.01 4.69
CA THR A 137 5.06 1.45 3.34
C THR A 137 3.64 1.67 2.80
N SER A 138 3.53 2.26 1.61
CA SER A 138 2.25 2.55 0.97
C SER A 138 2.34 2.48 -0.56
N GLN A 139 1.19 2.62 -1.21
CA GLN A 139 0.99 2.66 -2.65
C GLN A 139 0.01 3.80 -2.98
N ALA A 140 0.14 4.38 -4.18
CA ALA A 140 -0.79 5.41 -4.64
C ALA A 140 -2.20 4.83 -4.87
N SER A 141 -3.07 5.02 -3.87
CA SER A 141 -4.50 4.79 -3.99
C SER A 141 -5.24 5.73 -3.05
N VAL A 142 -6.48 6.11 -3.40
CA VAL A 142 -7.32 6.97 -2.54
C VAL A 142 -7.48 6.38 -1.13
N TYR A 143 -7.61 5.05 -1.04
CA TYR A 143 -7.73 4.35 0.23
C TYR A 143 -6.46 4.48 1.08
N GLN A 144 -5.29 4.19 0.52
CA GLN A 144 -4.03 4.29 1.26
C GLN A 144 -3.61 5.73 1.53
N GLN A 145 -4.05 6.70 0.73
CA GLN A 145 -3.88 8.12 1.03
C GLN A 145 -4.60 8.50 2.33
N TRP A 146 -5.83 8.01 2.53
CA TRP A 146 -6.59 8.24 3.77
C TRP A 146 -5.92 7.56 4.95
N GLN A 147 -5.55 6.29 4.80
CA GLN A 147 -4.86 5.54 5.83
C GLN A 147 -3.51 6.14 6.22
N SER A 148 -2.74 6.65 5.26
CA SER A 148 -1.45 7.30 5.51
C SER A 148 -1.60 8.56 6.37
N ARG A 149 -2.67 9.34 6.16
CA ARG A 149 -2.98 10.50 7.00
C ARG A 149 -3.33 10.09 8.42
N ILE A 150 -4.13 9.03 8.59
CA ILE A 150 -4.45 8.49 9.92
C ILE A 150 -3.17 8.07 10.64
N MET A 151 -2.32 7.27 9.98
CA MET A 151 -1.04 6.85 10.54
C MET A 151 -0.17 8.06 10.92
N TYR A 152 0.01 9.02 10.01
CA TYR A 152 0.87 10.18 10.25
C TYR A 152 0.35 11.06 11.39
N PHE A 153 -0.96 11.30 11.46
CA PHE A 153 -1.59 11.98 12.59
C PHE A 153 -1.29 11.25 13.91
N HIS A 154 -1.45 9.93 13.95
CA HIS A 154 -1.17 9.13 15.13
C HIS A 154 0.32 9.13 15.48
N TRP A 155 1.23 9.07 14.50
CA TRP A 155 2.67 9.21 14.72
C TRP A 155 3.00 10.53 15.42
N GLN A 156 2.52 11.65 14.88
CA GLN A 156 2.74 12.98 15.45
C GLN A 156 2.15 13.08 16.86
N LYS A 157 0.93 12.58 17.07
CA LYS A 157 0.26 12.55 18.37
C LYS A 157 1.08 11.76 19.40
N GLN A 158 1.50 10.54 19.07
CA GLN A 158 2.25 9.71 20.01
C GLN A 158 3.66 10.24 20.25
N LYS A 159 4.31 10.81 19.24
CA LYS A 159 5.59 11.51 19.41
C LYS A 159 5.46 12.71 20.36
N ALA A 160 4.39 13.50 20.24
CA ALA A 160 4.13 14.61 21.14
C ALA A 160 3.85 14.15 22.59
N ILE A 161 3.08 13.07 22.76
CA ILE A 161 2.82 12.46 24.08
C ILE A 161 4.10 11.91 24.72
N ALA A 162 5.01 11.33 23.92
CA ALA A 162 6.29 10.83 24.39
C ALA A 162 7.21 11.95 24.93
N GLY A 163 6.97 13.19 24.50
CA GLY A 163 7.73 14.36 24.92
C GLY A 163 9.14 14.43 24.31
N PRO A 164 9.96 15.40 24.75
CA PRO A 164 11.27 15.66 24.16
C PRO A 164 12.24 14.47 24.26
N CYS A 165 12.10 13.65 25.31
CA CYS A 165 12.92 12.46 25.51
C CYS A 165 12.31 11.17 24.95
N GLY A 166 11.22 11.25 24.18
CA GLY A 166 10.63 10.11 23.49
C GLY A 166 11.52 9.57 22.36
N GLU A 167 11.40 8.30 22.03
CA GLU A 167 12.29 7.64 21.04
C GLU A 167 11.80 7.74 19.60
N MET A 168 10.56 8.24 19.40
CA MET A 168 9.96 8.44 18.09
C MET A 168 10.60 9.63 17.35
N GLY A 169 11.41 9.34 16.35
CA GLY A 169 12.17 10.31 15.56
C GLY A 169 11.43 10.84 14.34
N GLY A 170 12.11 10.85 13.19
CA GLY A 170 11.54 11.25 11.91
C GLY A 170 10.49 10.25 11.39
N PHE A 171 9.76 10.65 10.35
CA PHE A 171 8.78 9.81 9.68
C PHE A 171 8.85 10.04 8.17
N THR A 172 8.83 8.96 7.40
CA THR A 172 8.76 8.99 5.94
C THR A 172 7.72 7.97 5.46
N ARG A 173 6.85 8.43 4.58
CA ARG A 173 5.99 7.57 3.78
C ARG A 173 6.76 7.11 2.54
N LEU A 174 6.95 5.82 2.40
CA LEU A 174 7.58 5.18 1.25
C LEU A 174 6.46 4.70 0.31
N CYS A 175 6.17 5.50 -0.71
CA CYS A 175 5.02 5.30 -1.58
C CYS A 175 5.44 4.71 -2.94
N ALA A 176 4.96 3.51 -3.26
CA ALA A 176 5.06 2.94 -4.60
C ALA A 176 4.03 3.57 -5.53
N THR A 177 4.51 4.13 -6.64
CA THR A 177 3.67 4.77 -7.67
C THR A 177 4.18 4.42 -9.06
N GLU A 178 3.37 4.64 -10.08
CA GLU A 178 3.81 4.42 -11.46
C GLU A 178 4.97 5.37 -11.81
N GLY A 179 6.16 4.81 -12.07
CA GLY A 179 7.35 5.58 -12.41
C GLY A 179 7.83 6.54 -11.31
N ALA A 180 7.56 6.23 -10.03
CA ALA A 180 7.92 7.05 -8.88
C ALA A 180 7.38 8.50 -8.94
N LYS A 181 6.25 8.71 -9.63
CA LYS A 181 5.58 10.01 -9.71
C LYS A 181 4.92 10.40 -8.38
N PRO A 182 4.86 11.69 -8.04
CA PRO A 182 4.11 12.16 -6.88
C PRO A 182 2.63 11.80 -6.92
N ASP A 183 2.04 11.54 -5.75
CA ASP A 183 0.61 11.20 -5.60
C ASP A 183 -0.22 12.31 -4.94
N GLY A 184 0.40 13.44 -4.63
CA GLY A 184 -0.23 14.64 -4.09
C GLY A 184 -0.21 14.77 -2.58
N LEU A 185 0.33 13.81 -1.81
CA LEU A 185 0.46 13.97 -0.35
C LEU A 185 1.83 14.44 0.13
N GLU A 186 2.80 14.60 -0.76
CA GLU A 186 4.17 15.00 -0.40
C GLU A 186 4.25 16.37 0.28
N GLY A 187 3.24 17.24 0.09
CA GLY A 187 3.11 18.50 0.81
C GLY A 187 2.56 18.36 2.24
N GLU A 188 1.95 17.21 2.57
CA GLU A 188 1.33 16.95 3.89
C GLU A 188 2.17 15.98 4.73
N ILE A 189 2.71 14.93 4.09
CA ILE A 189 3.44 13.83 4.72
C ILE A 189 4.81 13.73 4.06
N PRO A 190 5.94 13.77 4.81
CA PRO A 190 7.26 13.54 4.23
C PRO A 190 7.25 12.22 3.46
N THR A 191 7.50 12.27 2.16
CA THR A 191 7.29 11.14 1.26
C THR A 191 8.52 10.91 0.39
N VAL A 192 8.88 9.63 0.23
CA VAL A 192 9.76 9.14 -0.83
C VAL A 192 8.94 8.29 -1.80
N PHE A 193 9.11 8.54 -3.09
CA PHE A 193 8.43 7.78 -4.13
C PHE A 193 9.36 6.71 -4.72
N THR A 194 8.80 5.52 -4.96
CA THR A 194 9.46 4.39 -5.62
C THR A 194 8.62 3.92 -6.79
N SER A 195 9.27 3.32 -7.79
CA SER A 195 8.56 2.78 -8.95
C SER A 195 7.84 1.51 -8.54
N SER A 196 6.54 1.45 -8.80
CA SER A 196 5.77 0.22 -8.66
C SER A 196 6.28 -0.85 -9.63
N LEU A 197 6.14 -2.11 -9.24
CA LEU A 197 6.42 -3.25 -10.08
C LEU A 197 5.57 -3.20 -11.36
N PRO A 198 6.13 -3.61 -12.51
CA PRO A 198 5.38 -3.78 -13.74
C PRO A 198 4.14 -4.68 -13.58
N GLN A 199 3.07 -4.38 -14.30
CA GLN A 199 1.79 -5.07 -14.14
C GLN A 199 1.87 -6.57 -14.50
N ASP A 200 2.71 -6.94 -15.46
CA ASP A 200 2.98 -8.32 -15.84
C ASP A 200 3.70 -9.10 -14.73
N VAL A 201 4.61 -8.45 -14.00
CA VAL A 201 5.23 -9.02 -12.80
C VAL A 201 4.17 -9.27 -11.73
N ILE A 202 3.30 -8.30 -11.45
CA ILE A 202 2.21 -8.47 -10.48
C ILE A 202 1.25 -9.58 -10.91
N ALA A 203 0.87 -9.64 -12.19
CA ALA A 203 -0.01 -10.68 -12.73
C ALA A 203 0.59 -12.09 -12.58
N SER A 204 1.90 -12.24 -12.80
CA SER A 204 2.61 -13.51 -12.60
C SER A 204 2.69 -13.96 -11.13
N HIS A 205 2.37 -13.07 -10.19
CA HIS A 205 2.33 -13.33 -8.75
C HIS A 205 0.90 -13.22 -8.21
N PHE A 206 -0.07 -13.83 -8.89
CA PHE A 206 -1.47 -13.91 -8.45
C PHE A 206 -2.13 -12.53 -8.22
N ASN A 207 -1.69 -11.51 -8.96
CA ASN A 207 -2.13 -10.12 -8.78
C ASN A 207 -1.90 -9.57 -7.36
N PHE A 208 -0.86 -10.05 -6.67
CA PHE A 208 -0.54 -9.66 -5.30
C PHE A 208 0.15 -8.28 -5.26
N ASN A 209 -0.64 -7.20 -5.31
CA ASN A 209 -0.16 -5.81 -5.30
C ASN A 209 0.70 -5.46 -4.07
N VAL A 210 0.56 -6.20 -2.97
CA VAL A 210 1.35 -6.00 -1.75
C VAL A 210 2.85 -6.22 -2.00
N LEU A 211 3.25 -6.92 -3.08
CA LEU A 211 4.65 -7.07 -3.50
C LEU A 211 5.38 -5.75 -3.71
N ASN A 212 4.67 -4.66 -3.99
CA ASN A 212 5.29 -3.34 -4.08
C ASN A 212 5.95 -2.91 -2.76
N ARG A 213 5.48 -3.37 -1.59
CA ARG A 213 6.04 -2.96 -0.29
C ARG A 213 7.49 -3.42 -0.09
N PRO A 214 7.82 -4.72 -0.15
CA PRO A 214 9.22 -5.15 -0.06
C PRO A 214 10.07 -4.61 -1.21
N GLU A 215 9.51 -4.46 -2.42
CA GLU A 215 10.22 -3.84 -3.54
C GLU A 215 10.57 -2.37 -3.29
N SER A 216 9.66 -1.59 -2.70
CA SER A 216 9.94 -0.21 -2.31
C SER A 216 11.07 -0.13 -1.28
N VAL A 217 11.06 -1.03 -0.28
CA VAL A 217 12.15 -1.10 0.72
C VAL A 217 13.47 -1.43 0.03
N ARG A 218 13.48 -2.39 -0.90
CA ARG A 218 14.67 -2.71 -1.71
C ARG A 218 15.18 -1.50 -2.50
N GLN A 219 14.29 -0.73 -3.14
CA GLN A 219 14.65 0.50 -3.87
C GLN A 219 15.20 1.60 -2.95
N LEU A 220 14.61 1.76 -1.75
CA LEU A 220 15.10 2.67 -0.73
C LEU A 220 16.54 2.31 -0.35
N LEU A 221 16.79 1.07 0.06
CA LEU A 221 18.11 0.59 0.51
C LEU A 221 19.17 0.66 -0.61
N ALA A 222 18.77 0.41 -1.86
CA ALA A 222 19.67 0.47 -3.01
C ALA A 222 20.05 1.91 -3.43
N SER A 223 19.35 2.92 -2.91
CA SER A 223 19.56 4.32 -3.31
C SER A 223 20.09 5.16 -2.15
N PRO A 224 21.38 5.53 -2.17
CA PRO A 224 21.94 6.48 -1.20
C PRO A 224 21.22 7.83 -1.18
N GLY A 225 20.58 8.21 -2.29
CA GLY A 225 19.78 9.42 -2.38
C GLY A 225 18.47 9.31 -1.58
N LEU A 226 17.77 8.17 -1.69
CA LEU A 226 16.52 7.93 -0.96
C LEU A 226 16.78 7.69 0.53
N LEU A 227 17.85 6.98 0.87
CA LEU A 227 18.24 6.72 2.25
C LEU A 227 18.45 7.98 3.10
N LYS A 228 18.79 9.12 2.48
CA LYS A 228 18.92 10.41 3.19
C LYS A 228 17.62 10.86 3.88
N ALA A 229 16.46 10.37 3.46
CA ALA A 229 15.19 10.63 4.13
C ALA A 229 15.09 9.94 5.50
N ILE A 230 15.88 8.88 5.72
CA ILE A 230 15.93 8.14 6.97
C ILE A 230 16.92 8.84 7.91
N THR A 231 16.39 9.33 9.02
CA THR A 231 17.11 10.20 9.96
C THR A 231 17.62 9.47 11.21
N SER A 232 17.53 8.14 11.25
CA SER A 232 18.00 7.31 12.36
C SER A 232 18.53 5.97 11.84
N GLN A 233 19.45 5.38 12.61
CA GLN A 233 19.96 4.02 12.39
C GLN A 233 18.92 2.94 12.73
N TYR A 234 17.89 3.27 13.51
CA TYR A 234 16.77 2.38 13.77
C TYR A 234 15.56 2.78 12.95
N VAL A 235 14.85 1.81 12.39
CA VAL A 235 13.68 2.03 11.54
C VAL A 235 12.53 1.16 12.00
N LEU A 236 11.39 1.79 12.30
CA LEU A 236 10.12 1.10 12.50
C LEU A 236 9.37 1.04 11.16
N ILE A 237 9.34 -0.13 10.55
CA ILE A 237 8.54 -0.41 9.36
C ILE A 237 7.07 -0.47 9.77
N LEU A 238 6.24 0.31 9.09
CA LEU A 238 4.82 0.49 9.34
C LEU A 238 4.01 0.22 8.07
N GLU A 239 2.75 -0.15 8.26
CA GLU A 239 1.75 -0.31 7.20
C GLU A 239 0.53 0.57 7.45
N THR A 240 -0.25 0.78 6.38
CA THR A 240 -1.37 1.73 6.35
C THR A 240 -2.58 1.28 7.18
N ASP A 241 -2.66 0.02 7.58
CA ASP A 241 -3.71 -0.53 8.43
C ASP A 241 -3.40 -0.47 9.94
N HIS A 242 -2.23 0.06 10.31
CA HIS A 242 -1.85 0.26 11.71
C HIS A 242 -2.43 1.56 12.30
N VAL A 243 -2.73 1.55 13.61
CA VAL A 243 -3.08 2.75 14.39
C VAL A 243 -2.26 2.78 15.69
N LEU A 244 -1.46 3.83 15.88
CA LEU A 244 -0.63 3.97 17.07
C LEU A 244 -1.43 4.56 18.24
N MET A 245 -1.65 3.74 19.27
CA MET A 245 -2.47 4.12 20.43
C MET A 245 -1.66 4.67 21.61
N ARG A 246 -0.37 4.37 21.67
CA ARG A 246 0.58 4.85 22.69
C ARG A 246 1.95 5.13 22.06
N PRO A 247 2.81 5.92 22.71
CA PRO A 247 4.22 6.00 22.34
C PRO A 247 4.86 4.62 22.28
N ILE A 248 5.67 4.37 21.26
CA ILE A 248 6.44 3.14 21.11
C ILE A 248 7.87 3.39 21.62
N PRO A 249 8.37 2.61 22.59
CA PRO A 249 9.79 2.61 22.93
C PRO A 249 10.59 1.84 21.88
N ASN A 250 11.87 2.17 21.75
CA ASN A 250 12.80 1.40 20.96
C ASN A 250 13.18 0.12 21.70
N LEU A 251 12.56 -0.98 21.31
CA LEU A 251 12.84 -2.31 21.86
C LEU A 251 13.92 -3.07 21.09
N ALA A 252 14.40 -2.52 19.97
CA ALA A 252 15.43 -3.15 19.16
C ALA A 252 16.84 -2.79 19.66
N THR A 253 17.79 -3.63 19.30
CA THR A 253 19.23 -3.40 19.49
C THR A 253 19.95 -3.56 18.15
N PRO A 254 21.25 -3.26 18.03
CA PRO A 254 21.97 -3.41 16.77
C PRO A 254 21.97 -4.84 16.21
N THR A 255 21.71 -5.84 17.05
CA THR A 255 21.75 -7.26 16.67
C THR A 255 20.43 -8.00 16.88
N THR A 256 19.45 -7.39 17.56
CA THR A 256 18.16 -8.03 17.89
C THR A 256 17.01 -7.11 17.47
N PRO A 257 16.21 -7.49 16.46
CA PRO A 257 15.05 -6.73 16.04
C PRO A 257 13.88 -6.89 17.03
N ALA A 258 12.92 -5.97 16.99
CA ALA A 258 11.67 -6.08 17.76
C ALA A 258 10.47 -6.09 16.81
N ALA A 259 9.65 -7.12 16.88
CA ALA A 259 8.52 -7.34 15.97
C ALA A 259 7.24 -7.64 16.73
N PHE A 260 6.09 -7.36 16.11
CA PHE A 260 4.83 -7.91 16.56
C PHE A 260 4.68 -9.37 16.12
N VAL A 261 4.28 -10.22 17.06
CA VAL A 261 4.06 -11.65 16.80
C VAL A 261 2.64 -11.87 16.31
N PHE A 262 2.51 -12.38 15.09
CA PHE A 262 1.26 -12.89 14.56
C PHE A 262 1.18 -14.38 14.84
N GLY A 263 0.65 -14.75 16.01
CA GLY A 263 0.60 -16.14 16.48
C GLY A 263 -0.24 -17.11 15.62
N TYR A 264 -0.77 -16.66 14.48
CA TYR A 264 -1.43 -17.47 13.47
C TYR A 264 -0.60 -17.64 12.18
N MET A 265 0.49 -16.90 12.00
CA MET A 265 1.33 -16.94 10.80
C MET A 265 2.48 -17.93 10.97
N HIS A 266 2.17 -19.21 11.10
CA HIS A 266 3.18 -20.26 11.15
C HIS A 266 3.45 -20.84 9.77
N ALA A 267 4.72 -20.83 9.36
CA ALA A 267 5.15 -21.58 8.21
C ALA A 267 5.13 -23.09 8.50
N ASN A 268 4.88 -23.90 7.47
CA ASN A 268 4.99 -25.36 7.57
C ASN A 268 5.63 -25.95 6.31
N SER A 269 5.95 -27.25 6.36
CA SER A 269 6.67 -27.94 5.29
C SER A 269 5.96 -27.90 3.92
N ARG A 270 4.64 -27.69 3.87
CA ARG A 270 3.91 -27.54 2.60
C ARG A 270 4.24 -26.23 1.88
N GLN A 271 4.78 -25.24 2.60
CA GLN A 271 5.16 -23.92 2.08
C GLN A 271 6.67 -23.84 1.80
N GLU A 272 7.43 -24.91 2.02
CA GLU A 272 8.89 -24.91 1.83
C GLU A 272 9.28 -24.47 0.41
N TYR A 273 8.51 -24.85 -0.61
CA TYR A 273 8.77 -24.47 -2.00
C TYR A 273 8.74 -22.95 -2.24
N ILE A 274 7.84 -22.21 -1.56
CA ILE A 274 7.77 -20.75 -1.71
C ILE A 274 8.85 -20.07 -0.87
N ILE A 275 9.18 -20.63 0.29
CA ILE A 275 10.27 -20.15 1.13
C ILE A 275 11.59 -20.27 0.37
N LYS A 276 11.90 -21.43 -0.20
CA LYS A 276 13.13 -21.66 -0.98
C LYS A 276 13.24 -20.78 -2.21
N ARG A 277 12.12 -20.29 -2.75
CA ARG A 277 12.12 -19.34 -3.86
C ARG A 277 12.63 -17.95 -3.46
N TYR A 278 12.33 -17.49 -2.23
CA TYR A 278 12.67 -16.14 -1.77
C TYR A 278 13.77 -16.10 -0.69
N TRP A 279 14.00 -17.19 0.02
CA TRP A 279 15.05 -17.41 1.00
C TRP A 279 15.63 -18.83 0.81
N PRO A 280 16.55 -19.03 -0.17
CA PRO A 280 17.08 -20.35 -0.53
C PRO A 280 17.74 -21.11 0.63
N ASP A 281 18.41 -20.39 1.53
CA ASP A 281 19.07 -20.96 2.71
C ASP A 281 18.10 -21.18 3.89
N GLY A 282 16.87 -20.65 3.79
CA GLY A 282 15.85 -20.68 4.82
C GLY A 282 15.11 -22.00 4.98
N SER A 283 14.24 -22.07 5.96
CA SER A 283 13.25 -23.15 6.07
C SER A 283 11.99 -22.68 6.78
N SER A 284 10.91 -23.43 6.62
CA SER A 284 9.68 -23.23 7.39
C SER A 284 9.90 -23.22 8.91
N ALA A 285 10.85 -24.02 9.42
CA ALA A 285 11.20 -24.02 10.84
C ALA A 285 12.02 -22.79 11.29
N GLY A 286 12.69 -22.12 10.36
CA GLY A 286 13.50 -20.93 10.62
C GLY A 286 12.75 -19.61 10.41
N LEU A 287 11.46 -19.66 10.04
CA LEU A 287 10.62 -18.47 9.93
C LEU A 287 9.95 -18.18 11.26
N ASP A 288 10.22 -16.98 11.78
CA ASP A 288 9.49 -16.46 12.91
C ASP A 288 8.04 -16.16 12.55
N PRO A 289 7.07 -16.33 13.48
CA PRO A 289 5.66 -16.01 13.27
C PRO A 289 5.42 -14.49 13.33
N VAL A 290 6.14 -13.74 12.51
CA VAL A 290 6.13 -12.28 12.43
C VAL A 290 5.81 -11.86 10.99
N GLY A 291 5.13 -10.73 10.85
CA GLY A 291 4.88 -10.10 9.56
C GLY A 291 6.01 -9.15 9.18
N PRO A 292 5.96 -8.54 7.99
CA PRO A 292 6.90 -7.50 7.59
C PRO A 292 6.75 -6.20 8.41
N SER A 293 5.65 -6.06 9.16
CA SER A 293 5.38 -4.92 10.03
C SER A 293 4.33 -5.27 11.11
N PRO A 294 4.26 -4.52 12.23
CA PRO A 294 5.26 -3.53 12.65
C PRO A 294 6.55 -4.24 13.08
N LEU A 295 7.66 -3.75 12.53
CA LEU A 295 8.99 -4.33 12.70
C LEU A 295 10.00 -3.20 12.93
N LEU A 296 10.71 -3.23 14.05
CA LEU A 296 11.75 -2.29 14.41
C LEU A 296 13.12 -2.97 14.30
N ILE A 297 13.97 -2.43 13.44
CA ILE A 297 15.30 -2.97 13.14
C ILE A 297 16.37 -1.87 13.19
N HIS A 298 17.63 -2.29 13.33
CA HIS A 298 18.78 -1.49 12.95
C HIS A 298 19.04 -1.62 11.44
N LEU A 299 19.49 -0.56 10.75
CA LEU A 299 19.68 -0.55 9.29
C LEU A 299 20.69 -1.57 8.74
N ASP A 300 21.59 -2.08 9.59
CA ASP A 300 22.58 -3.09 9.21
C ASP A 300 22.03 -4.53 9.25
N GLN A 301 20.79 -4.73 9.70
CA GLN A 301 20.09 -6.02 9.76
C GLN A 301 19.25 -6.24 8.49
#